data_AF-A0A7X2TE28-F1
#
_entry.id   AF-A0A7X2TE28-F1
#
_cell.length_a   1.000
_cell.length_b   1.000
_cell.length_c   1.000
_cell.angle_alpha   90.00
_cell.angle_beta   90.00
_cell.angle_gamma   90.00
#
_symmetry.space_group_name_H-M   'P 1'
#
loop_
_entity.id
_entity.type
_entity.pdbx_description
1 polymer ?
#
loop_
_entity_poly.entity_id
_entity_poly.type
_entity_poly.pdbx_seq_one_letter_code
_entity_poly.pdbx_strand_id
1 'polypeptide(L)'
;MANRKRKFVLRVPVTPEERALIQAKMAQLGTRNFSAYARKMLIDSYIVHVDTSDIRAQTAELQKIGVNVNQIARRINSTGAVYAQDVEDIKGALAQIWQLQRYILSR
;
A
#
# COMPACT_ATOMS: atom_id res chain seq x y z
N MET A 1 36.60 -25.69 22.29
CA MET A 1 35.29 -25.40 21.64
C MET A 1 35.31 -25.97 20.23
N ALA A 2 34.37 -26.85 19.86
CA ALA A 2 34.37 -27.48 18.53
C ALA A 2 34.26 -26.42 17.41
N ASN A 3 35.07 -26.58 16.35
CA ASN A 3 35.12 -25.65 15.21
C ASN A 3 33.80 -25.72 14.41
N ARG A 4 32.80 -24.93 14.79
CA ARG A 4 31.51 -24.88 14.10
C ARG A 4 31.64 -24.14 12.77
N LYS A 5 31.05 -24.70 11.69
CA LYS A 5 30.98 -24.06 10.36
C LYS A 5 30.23 -22.71 10.38
N ARG A 6 29.27 -22.55 11.30
CA ARG A 6 28.45 -21.33 11.45
C ARG A 6 28.69 -20.75 12.84
N LYS A 7 29.58 -19.74 12.92
CA LYS A 7 30.08 -19.16 14.17
C LYS A 7 29.24 -17.97 14.65
N PHE A 8 28.64 -17.22 13.74
CA PHE A 8 27.84 -16.03 14.05
C PHE A 8 26.39 -16.41 14.37
N VAL A 9 25.84 -15.80 15.42
CA VAL A 9 24.46 -16.02 15.87
C VAL A 9 23.71 -14.70 15.75
N LEU A 10 22.61 -14.72 14.99
CA LEU A 10 21.65 -13.62 14.94
C LEU A 10 20.52 -13.92 15.93
N ARG A 11 20.20 -12.96 16.79
CA ARG A 11 19.09 -13.04 17.74
C ARG A 11 17.95 -12.16 17.26
N VAL A 12 16.75 -12.73 17.19
CA VAL A 12 15.52 -12.02 16.83
C VAL A 12 14.52 -12.30 17.95
N PRO A 13 14.41 -11.41 18.95
CA PRO A 13 13.35 -11.49 19.95
C PRO A 13 11.99 -11.34 19.25
N VAL A 14 11.01 -12.14 19.65
CA VAL A 14 9.66 -12.14 19.08
C VAL A 14 8.62 -12.31 20.18
N THR A 15 7.43 -11.77 19.96
CA THR A 15 6.27 -12.01 20.83
C THR A 15 5.73 -13.44 20.67
N PRO A 16 4.86 -13.92 21.60
CA PRO A 16 4.20 -15.22 21.44
C PRO A 16 3.42 -15.35 20.13
N GLU A 17 2.74 -14.28 19.71
CA GLU A 17 1.93 -14.23 18.48
C GLU A 17 2.82 -14.33 17.24
N GLU A 18 3.91 -13.56 17.20
CA GLU A 18 4.90 -13.63 16.12
C GLU A 18 5.54 -15.02 16.03
N ARG A 19 5.83 -15.64 17.18
CA ARG A 19 6.34 -17.01 17.24
C ARG A 19 5.35 -18.02 16.65
N ALA A 20 4.06 -17.89 16.94
CA ALA A 20 3.02 -18.77 16.38
C ALA A 20 2.93 -18.63 14.86
N LEU A 21 2.98 -17.40 14.34
CA LEU A 21 2.99 -17.11 12.90
C LEU A 21 4.22 -17.72 12.21
N ILE A 22 5.40 -17.59 12.81
CA ILE A 22 6.63 -18.19 12.30
C ILE A 22 6.50 -19.71 12.23
N GLN A 23 5.95 -20.35 13.27
CA GLN A 23 5.74 -21.80 13.29
C GLN A 23 4.76 -22.27 12.22
N ALA A 24 3.67 -21.54 12.00
CA ALA A 24 2.72 -21.84 10.93
C ALA A 24 3.40 -21.77 9.55
N LYS A 25 4.21 -20.74 9.29
CA LYS A 25 4.98 -20.63 8.03
C LYS A 25 6.05 -21.73 7.90
N MET A 26 6.70 -22.11 9.00
CA MET A 26 7.63 -23.24 9.00
C MET A 26 6.95 -24.56 8.64
N ALA A 27 5.71 -24.77 9.11
CA ALA A 27 4.92 -25.95 8.78
C ALA A 27 4.57 -26.00 7.29
N GLN A 28 4.28 -24.86 6.65
CA GLN A 28 4.05 -24.78 5.20
C GLN A 28 5.27 -25.23 4.38
N LEU A 29 6.48 -24.94 4.88
CA LEU A 29 7.73 -25.39 4.26
C LEU A 29 8.14 -26.82 4.71
N GLY A 30 7.38 -27.45 5.60
CA GLY A 30 7.67 -28.79 6.12
C GLY A 30 8.93 -28.89 6.98
N THR A 31 9.41 -27.78 7.57
CA THR A 31 10.64 -27.77 8.37
C THR A 31 10.37 -27.61 9.86
N ARG A 32 11.09 -28.38 10.68
CA ARG A 32 11.12 -28.23 12.14
C ARG A 32 12.34 -27.43 12.63
N ASN A 33 13.27 -27.10 11.73
CA ASN A 33 14.53 -26.44 12.07
C ASN A 33 14.43 -24.93 11.80
N PHE A 34 14.28 -24.14 12.86
CA PHE A 34 14.18 -22.69 12.77
C PHE A 34 15.42 -22.05 12.13
N SER A 35 16.64 -22.50 12.46
CA SER A 35 17.85 -21.94 11.87
C SER A 35 17.99 -22.22 10.38
N ALA A 36 17.46 -23.35 9.90
CA ALA A 36 17.42 -23.66 8.48
C ALA A 36 16.35 -22.81 7.77
N TYR A 37 15.15 -22.70 8.37
CA TYR A 37 14.08 -21.84 7.89
C TYR A 37 14.52 -20.38 7.79
N ALA A 38 15.06 -19.82 8.88
CA ALA A 38 15.52 -18.44 8.95
C ALA A 38 16.60 -18.16 7.90
N ARG A 39 17.59 -19.04 7.71
CA ARG A 39 18.59 -18.83 6.65
C ARG A 39 17.98 -18.86 5.25
N LYS A 40 17.10 -19.82 4.97
CA LYS A 40 16.40 -19.87 3.67
C LYS A 40 15.61 -18.60 3.41
N MET A 41 14.85 -18.13 4.41
CA MET A 41 14.05 -16.91 4.28
C MET A 41 14.90 -15.62 4.23
N LEU A 42 16.02 -15.56 4.95
CA LEU A 42 16.87 -14.36 4.97
C LEU A 42 17.82 -14.27 3.78
N ILE A 43 18.15 -15.38 3.12
CA ILE A 43 19.10 -15.43 2.00
C ILE A 43 18.37 -15.56 0.66
N ASP A 44 17.37 -16.44 0.57
CA ASP A 44 16.74 -16.81 -0.70
C ASP A 44 15.44 -16.02 -0.96
N SER A 45 15.00 -15.17 -0.03
CA SER A 45 13.80 -14.37 -0.28
C SER A 45 14.04 -13.28 -1.31
N TYR A 46 13.04 -13.06 -2.16
CA TYR A 46 13.02 -11.91 -3.05
C TYR A 46 12.57 -10.68 -2.26
N ILE A 47 13.36 -9.60 -2.34
CA ILE A 47 12.93 -8.29 -1.88
C ILE A 47 12.01 -7.72 -2.98
N VAL A 48 10.71 -7.77 -2.74
CA VAL A 48 9.74 -7.11 -3.62
C VAL A 48 9.69 -5.63 -3.24
N HIS A 49 10.30 -4.79 -4.07
CA HIS A 49 10.05 -3.36 -4.01
C HIS A 49 8.70 -3.08 -4.67
N VAL A 50 7.67 -2.90 -3.85
CA VAL A 50 6.41 -2.35 -4.32
C VAL A 50 6.64 -0.85 -4.51
N ASP A 51 6.99 -0.45 -5.73
CA ASP A 51 7.01 0.97 -6.06
C ASP A 51 5.56 1.49 -6.10
N THR A 52 5.26 2.38 -5.15
CA THR A 52 3.94 3.02 -5.03
C THR A 52 3.98 4.47 -5.52
N SER A 53 5.07 4.87 -6.19
CA SER A 53 5.23 6.20 -6.79
C SER A 53 4.05 6.57 -7.70
N ASP A 54 3.65 5.65 -8.58
CA ASP A 54 2.50 5.82 -9.47
C ASP A 54 1.19 6.01 -8.70
N ILE A 55 0.97 5.24 -7.63
CA ILE A 55 -0.24 5.35 -6.78
C ILE A 55 -0.26 6.71 -6.07
N ARG A 56 0.90 7.20 -5.60
CA ARG A 56 1.02 8.51 -4.96
C ARG A 56 0.76 9.65 -5.95
N ALA A 57 1.29 9.56 -7.17
CA ALA A 57 1.01 10.53 -8.23
C ALA A 57 -0.50 10.58 -8.57
N GLN A 58 -1.14 9.42 -8.66
CA GLN A 58 -2.59 9.32 -8.90
C GLN A 58 -3.41 9.94 -7.76
N THR A 59 -3.01 9.69 -6.51
CA THR A 59 -3.68 10.25 -5.33
C THR A 59 -3.60 11.77 -5.33
N ALA A 60 -2.46 12.34 -5.75
CA ALA A 60 -2.29 13.78 -5.88
C ALA A 60 -3.22 14.39 -6.94
N GLU A 61 -3.41 13.73 -8.09
CA GLU A 61 -4.36 14.21 -9.11
C GLU A 61 -5.82 14.14 -8.63
N LEU A 62 -6.22 13.05 -7.97
CA LEU A 62 -7.55 12.94 -7.36
C LEU A 62 -7.78 14.01 -6.29
N GLN A 63 -6.75 14.33 -5.50
CA GLN A 63 -6.84 15.37 -4.47
C GLN A 63 -7.11 16.75 -5.06
N LYS A 64 -6.52 17.10 -6.22
CA LYS A 64 -6.82 18.36 -6.93
C LYS A 64 -8.30 18.46 -7.31
N ILE A 65 -8.87 17.36 -7.82
CA ILE A 65 -10.29 17.30 -8.16
C ILE A 65 -11.15 17.46 -6.90
N GLY A 66 -10.80 16.78 -5.80
CA GLY A 66 -11.48 16.93 -4.52
C GLY A 66 -11.46 18.36 -3.96
N VAL A 67 -10.34 19.08 -4.13
CA VAL A 67 -10.24 20.50 -3.76
C VAL A 67 -11.22 21.36 -4.56
N ASN A 68 -11.32 21.15 -5.87
CA ASN A 68 -12.25 21.90 -6.72
C ASN A 68 -13.71 21.62 -6.33
N VAL A 69 -14.07 20.36 -6.09
CA VAL A 69 -15.41 19.98 -5.61
C VAL A 69 -15.72 20.62 -4.25
N ASN A 70 -14.76 20.68 -3.34
CA ASN A 70 -14.94 21.32 -2.04
C ASN A 70 -15.16 22.85 -2.15
N GLN A 71 -14.53 23.50 -3.15
CA GLN A 71 -14.78 24.92 -3.42
C GLN A 71 -16.23 25.15 -3.88
N ILE A 72 -16.75 24.28 -4.74
CA ILE A 72 -18.16 24.31 -5.19
C ILE A 72 -19.10 24.11 -3.98
N ALA A 73 -18.80 23.13 -3.12
CA ALA A 73 -19.59 22.89 -1.91
C ALA A 73 -19.62 24.11 -0.97
N ARG A 74 -18.47 24.76 -0.75
CA ARG A 74 -18.41 26.00 0.05
C ARG A 74 -19.22 27.13 -0.58
N ARG A 75 -19.16 27.28 -1.91
CA ARG A 75 -19.92 28.30 -2.64
C ARG A 75 -21.42 28.09 -2.45
N ILE A 76 -21.92 26.88 -2.69
CA ILE A 76 -23.33 26.51 -2.49
C ILE A 76 -23.77 26.78 -1.04
N ASN A 77 -22.96 26.37 -0.06
CA ASN A 77 -23.24 26.60 1.35
C ASN A 77 -23.28 28.10 1.72
N SER A 78 -22.52 28.95 1.01
CA SER A 78 -22.48 30.40 1.24
C SER A 78 -23.61 31.16 0.54
N THR A 79 -24.07 30.70 -0.62
CA THR A 79 -25.12 31.36 -1.41
C THR A 79 -26.52 30.81 -1.14
N GLY A 80 -26.64 29.64 -0.52
CA GLY A 80 -27.92 28.97 -0.25
C GLY A 80 -28.68 28.53 -1.51
N ALA A 81 -28.06 28.67 -2.68
CA ALA A 81 -28.63 28.37 -3.98
C ALA A 81 -27.61 27.61 -4.83
N VAL A 82 -28.09 26.60 -5.55
CA VAL A 82 -27.30 25.82 -6.51
C VAL A 82 -27.48 26.45 -7.88
N TYR A 83 -26.39 26.95 -8.47
CA TYR A 83 -26.44 27.50 -9.82
C TYR A 83 -26.23 26.39 -10.85
N ALA A 84 -26.79 26.56 -12.05
CA ALA A 84 -26.54 25.65 -13.17
C ALA A 84 -25.03 25.48 -13.47
N GLN A 85 -24.24 26.54 -13.23
CA GLN A 85 -22.79 26.50 -13.35
C GLN A 85 -22.15 25.53 -12.36
N ASP A 86 -22.60 25.49 -11.10
CA ASP A 86 -22.04 24.59 -10.09
C ASP A 86 -22.32 23.12 -10.44
N VAL A 87 -23.44 22.83 -11.11
CA VAL A 87 -23.79 21.49 -11.61
C VAL A 87 -22.90 21.10 -12.79
N GLU A 88 -22.63 22.03 -13.72
CA GLU A 88 -21.70 21.78 -14.83
C GLU A 88 -20.26 21.58 -14.35
N ASP A 89 -19.82 22.35 -13.35
CA ASP A 89 -18.49 22.20 -12.75
C ASP A 89 -18.32 20.84 -12.06
N ILE A 90 -19.36 20.33 -11.38
CA ILE A 90 -19.37 18.97 -10.79
C ILE A 90 -19.33 17.90 -11.88
N LYS A 91 -20.11 18.03 -12.95
CA LYS A 91 -20.06 17.10 -14.10
C LYS A 91 -18.67 17.08 -14.74
N GLY A 92 -18.02 18.24 -14.86
CA GLY A 92 -16.64 18.36 -15.32
C GLY A 92 -15.65 17.63 -14.42
N ALA A 93 -15.75 17.81 -13.11
CA ALA A 93 -14.92 17.09 -12.13
C ALA A 93 -15.12 15.57 -12.20
N LEU A 94 -16.36 15.10 -12.37
CA LEU A 94 -16.68 13.67 -12.56
C LEU A 94 -16.08 13.11 -13.86
N ALA A 95 -16.12 13.87 -14.95
CA ALA A 95 -15.50 13.47 -16.22
C ALA A 95 -13.98 13.33 -16.09
N GLN A 96 -13.32 14.24 -15.35
CA GLN A 96 -11.89 14.16 -15.06
C GLN A 96 -11.52 12.92 -14.24
N ILE A 97 -12.32 12.58 -13.22
CA ILE A 97 -12.15 11.33 -12.45
C ILE A 97 -12.27 10.10 -13.37
N TRP A 98 -13.27 10.08 -14.25
CA TRP A 98 -13.51 8.99 -15.20
C TRP A 98 -12.34 8.81 -16.19
N GLN A 99 -11.79 9.91 -16.72
CA GLN A 99 -10.63 9.86 -17.60
C GLN A 99 -9.38 9.35 -16.87
N LEU A 100 -9.16 9.82 -15.63
CA LEU A 100 -8.06 9.37 -14.79
C LEU A 100 -8.14 7.85 -14.53
N GLN A 101 -9.32 7.34 -14.15
CA GLN A 101 -9.52 5.90 -13.92
C GLN A 101 -9.29 5.06 -15.18
N ARG A 102 -9.77 5.50 -16.35
CA ARG A 102 -9.52 4.79 -17.62
C ARG A 102 -8.05 4.75 -18.00
N TYR A 103 -7.33 5.85 -17.80
CA TYR A 103 -5.90 5.91 -18.05
C TYR A 103 -5.13 4.94 -17.13
N ILE A 104 -5.56 4.79 -15.88
CA ILE A 104 -4.96 3.87 -14.92
C ILE A 104 -5.22 2.40 -15.30
N LEU A 105 -6.45 2.04 -15.69
CA LEU A 105 -6.84 0.66 -16.02
C LEU A 105 -6.37 0.17 -17.41
N SER A 106 -5.85 1.08 -18.24
CA SER A 106 -5.32 0.76 -19.58
C SER A 106 -3.79 0.63 -19.62
N ARG A 107 -3.14 0.87 -18.47
CA ARG A 107 -1.73 0.52 -18.23
C ARG A 107 -1.63 -0.86 -17.61
#